data_AF-A0A8S3EA90-F1
#
_entry.id   AF-A0A8S3EA90-F1
#
_cell.length_a   1.000
_cell.length_b   1.000
_cell.length_c   1.000
_cell.angle_alpha   90.00
_cell.angle_beta   90.00
_cell.angle_gamma   90.00
#
_symmetry.space_group_name_H-M   'P 1'
#
loop_
_entity.id
_entity.type
_entity.pdbx_description
1 polymer ?
#
loop_
_entity_poly.entity_id
_entity_poly.type
_entity_poly.pdbx_seq_one_letter_code
_entity_poly.pdbx_strand_id
1 'polypeptide(L)'
;MHGVADQDHSPVGFVDVGCFETARSKVMKYFGNILRFLRAPYVKYLYSLYCHMAFLILFSYLILCDFFPLYDIDVATCGLSNDPGNTENTTKTHLSNKNGTELKATIPYGLQKHDQPAIQEYILLIWVSTLLCEELRQFFSGEAQSVRNKISAYFGVFWNQLDVVAILLFYVGFALRLLPSAECFCAARIALSVDLTLWFMRTLNIFAAIKRLGPKLVMIGEM
;
A
#
# COMPACT_ATOMS: atom_id res chain seq x y z
N MET A 1 44.61 17.76 -78.07
CA MET A 1 43.44 16.91 -78.40
C MET A 1 43.63 15.64 -77.57
N HIS A 2 42.82 15.19 -76.61
CA HIS A 2 41.52 15.51 -75.98
C HIS A 2 41.79 15.74 -74.46
N GLY A 3 41.01 16.41 -73.60
CA GLY A 3 39.56 16.52 -73.47
C GLY A 3 39.08 15.64 -72.28
N VAL A 4 38.23 16.21 -71.39
CA VAL A 4 37.44 15.61 -70.28
C VAL A 4 38.15 15.65 -68.90
N ALA A 5 37.84 16.54 -67.93
CA ALA A 5 36.60 16.93 -67.23
C ALA A 5 36.08 15.88 -66.23
N ASP A 6 36.32 16.08 -64.93
CA ASP A 6 35.53 15.59 -63.77
C ASP A 6 36.29 15.96 -62.48
N GLN A 7 35.71 16.29 -61.33
CA GLN A 7 34.39 16.77 -60.94
C GLN A 7 34.60 17.28 -59.51
N ASP A 8 33.98 18.41 -59.21
CA ASP A 8 33.96 19.08 -57.92
C ASP A 8 33.33 18.17 -56.84
N HIS A 9 34.07 17.88 -55.76
CA HIS A 9 33.51 17.24 -54.58
C HIS A 9 33.81 18.09 -53.35
N SER A 10 32.89 19.02 -53.10
CA SER A 10 32.73 19.69 -51.82
C SER A 10 32.34 18.65 -50.75
N PRO A 11 32.92 18.70 -49.52
CA PRO A 11 32.47 17.81 -48.45
C PRO A 11 31.15 18.34 -47.88
N VAL A 12 30.06 17.67 -48.23
CA VAL A 12 28.73 17.89 -47.68
C VAL A 12 28.68 17.30 -46.27
N GLY A 13 28.48 18.16 -45.25
CA GLY A 13 27.75 17.79 -44.04
C GLY A 13 28.42 16.92 -42.96
N PHE A 14 29.61 17.27 -42.47
CA PHE A 14 30.16 16.73 -41.21
C PHE A 14 29.89 17.65 -39.99
N VAL A 15 28.67 18.18 -39.83
CA VAL A 15 28.40 19.19 -38.78
C VAL A 15 27.38 18.76 -37.71
N ASP A 16 26.66 17.64 -37.85
CA ASP A 16 25.61 17.28 -36.87
C ASP A 16 25.97 16.17 -35.85
N VAL A 17 26.98 15.34 -36.13
CA VAL A 17 27.39 14.26 -35.19
C VAL A 17 28.05 14.83 -33.94
N GLY A 18 28.86 15.88 -34.09
CA GLY A 18 29.54 16.54 -32.97
C GLY A 18 28.59 17.27 -32.02
N CYS A 19 27.48 17.83 -32.53
CA CYS A 19 26.47 18.50 -31.71
C CYS A 19 25.70 17.48 -30.85
N PHE A 20 25.32 16.34 -31.44
CA PHE A 20 24.62 15.26 -30.76
C PHE A 20 25.47 14.58 -29.67
N GLU A 21 26.75 14.30 -29.93
CA GLU A 21 27.66 13.75 -28.92
C GLU A 21 27.95 14.73 -27.78
N THR A 22 28.08 16.03 -28.10
CA THR A 22 28.27 17.08 -27.09
C THR A 22 27.01 17.28 -26.24
N ALA A 23 25.82 17.20 -26.84
CA ALA A 23 24.54 17.24 -26.13
C ALA A 23 24.36 16.01 -25.22
N ARG A 24 24.66 14.80 -25.71
CA ARG A 24 24.63 13.56 -24.92
C ARG A 24 25.62 13.59 -23.75
N SER A 25 26.83 14.11 -23.96
CA SER A 25 27.84 14.31 -22.91
C SER A 25 27.37 15.28 -21.82
N LYS A 26 26.74 16.40 -22.21
CA LYS A 26 26.12 17.35 -21.28
C LYS A 26 24.95 16.74 -20.52
N VAL A 27 24.07 15.99 -21.20
CA VAL A 27 22.95 15.27 -20.58
C VAL A 27 23.45 14.23 -19.57
N MET A 28 24.46 13.43 -19.91
CA MET A 28 25.05 12.45 -18.99
C MET A 28 25.71 13.11 -17.77
N LYS A 29 26.40 14.24 -17.95
CA LYS A 29 26.93 15.04 -16.83
C LYS A 29 25.82 15.60 -15.94
N TYR A 30 24.75 16.09 -16.54
CA TYR A 30 23.59 16.61 -15.81
C TYR A 30 22.85 15.51 -15.04
N PHE A 31 22.64 14.34 -15.68
CA PHE A 31 22.08 13.15 -15.04
C PHE A 31 22.97 12.66 -13.89
N GLY A 32 24.29 12.68 -14.06
CA GLY A 32 25.25 12.37 -13.01
C GLY A 32 25.20 13.36 -11.83
N ASN A 33 24.95 14.64 -12.10
CA ASN A 33 24.76 15.65 -11.05
C ASN A 33 23.43 15.46 -10.32
N ILE A 34 22.35 15.12 -11.04
CA ILE A 34 21.04 14.81 -10.44
C ILE A 34 21.07 13.52 -9.63
N LEU A 35 21.73 12.46 -10.12
CA LEU A 35 21.90 11.21 -9.36
C LEU A 35 22.73 11.44 -8.10
N ARG A 36 23.76 12.30 -8.17
CA ARG A 36 24.53 12.72 -6.99
C ARG A 36 23.66 13.48 -5.99
N PHE A 37 22.77 14.35 -6.46
CA PHE A 37 21.81 15.07 -5.62
C PHE A 37 20.78 14.12 -4.99
N LEU A 38 20.14 13.24 -5.77
CA LEU A 38 19.18 12.24 -5.29
C LEU A 38 19.80 11.22 -4.33
N ARG A 39 21.12 10.97 -4.43
CA ARG A 39 21.86 10.10 -3.52
C ARG A 39 22.15 10.74 -2.16
N ALA A 40 22.03 12.06 -2.04
CA ALA A 40 22.30 12.76 -0.79
C ALA A 40 21.36 12.26 0.33
N PRO A 41 21.86 12.12 1.57
CA PRO A 41 21.09 11.52 2.68
C PRO A 41 19.81 12.30 3.00
N TYR A 42 19.84 13.62 2.88
CA TYR A 42 18.68 14.47 3.11
C TYR A 42 17.57 14.26 2.07
N VAL A 43 17.93 14.16 0.78
CA VAL A 43 16.96 13.88 -0.29
C VAL A 43 16.38 12.48 -0.12
N LYS A 44 17.19 11.54 0.37
CA LYS A 44 16.72 10.19 0.69
C LYS A 44 15.63 10.15 1.75
N TYR A 45 15.89 10.85 2.85
CA TYR A 45 14.94 11.03 3.92
C TYR A 45 13.65 11.71 3.42
N LEU A 46 13.79 12.76 2.60
CA LEU A 46 12.65 13.54 2.12
C LEU A 46 11.73 12.72 1.19
N TYR A 47 12.29 11.97 0.21
CA TYR A 47 11.43 11.11 -0.62
C TYR A 47 10.78 10.01 0.22
N SER A 48 11.49 9.44 1.20
CA SER A 48 10.96 8.37 2.04
C SER A 48 9.77 8.88 2.86
N LEU A 49 9.86 10.10 3.39
CA LEU A 49 8.76 10.78 4.06
C LEU A 49 7.56 10.99 3.13
N TYR A 50 7.76 11.56 1.93
CA TYR A 50 6.66 11.78 0.99
C TYR A 50 5.99 10.49 0.53
N CYS A 51 6.77 9.45 0.24
CA CYS A 51 6.25 8.12 -0.07
C CYS A 51 5.44 7.54 1.09
N HIS A 52 5.91 7.68 2.33
CA HIS A 52 5.19 7.21 3.51
C HIS A 52 3.88 7.98 3.74
N MET A 53 3.86 9.30 3.54
CA MET A 53 2.61 10.08 3.61
C MET A 53 1.63 9.67 2.50
N ALA A 54 2.10 9.42 1.29
CA ALA A 54 1.27 8.92 0.19
C ALA A 54 0.68 7.53 0.51
N PHE A 55 1.49 6.65 1.11
CA PHE A 55 1.04 5.35 1.60
C PHE A 55 -0.07 5.48 2.65
N LEU A 56 0.08 6.35 3.64
CA LEU A 56 -0.94 6.58 4.67
C LEU A 56 -2.23 7.14 4.09
N ILE A 57 -2.14 8.06 3.13
CA ILE A 57 -3.31 8.61 2.44
C ILE A 57 -4.01 7.51 1.64
N LEU A 58 -3.27 6.69 0.91
CA LEU A 58 -3.82 5.55 0.17
C LEU A 58 -4.48 4.53 1.10
N PHE A 59 -3.83 4.18 2.21
CA PHE A 59 -4.35 3.21 3.17
C PHE A 59 -5.60 3.73 3.87
N SER A 60 -5.58 5.00 4.30
CA SER A 60 -6.75 5.67 4.89
C SER A 60 -7.93 5.75 3.90
N TYR A 61 -7.65 6.10 2.63
CA TYR A 61 -8.65 6.11 1.57
C TYR A 61 -9.28 4.73 1.36
N LEU A 62 -8.48 3.68 1.34
CA LEU A 62 -8.97 2.31 1.17
C LEU A 62 -9.89 1.87 2.31
N ILE A 63 -9.54 2.19 3.56
CA ILE A 63 -10.36 1.82 4.73
C ILE A 63 -11.69 2.61 4.78
N LEU A 64 -11.68 3.87 4.34
CA LEU A 64 -12.85 4.74 4.40
C LEU A 64 -13.79 4.58 3.18
N CYS A 65 -13.25 4.43 1.98
CA CYS A 65 -14.01 4.51 0.74
C CYS A 65 -14.18 3.17 0.01
N ASP A 66 -13.18 2.29 0.04
CA ASP A 66 -13.14 1.08 -0.81
C ASP A 66 -13.27 -0.23 -0.02
N PHE A 67 -13.60 -0.17 1.28
CA PHE A 67 -13.71 -1.38 2.11
C PHE A 67 -15.06 -2.10 1.90
N PHE A 68 -15.17 -2.84 0.80
CA PHE A 68 -16.35 -3.62 0.46
C PHE A 68 -16.19 -5.12 0.76
N PRO A 69 -17.26 -5.81 1.20
CA PRO A 69 -17.25 -7.25 1.39
C PRO A 69 -17.17 -7.96 0.02
N LEU A 70 -16.26 -8.93 -0.10
CA LEU A 70 -16.04 -9.72 -1.32
C LEU A 70 -16.96 -10.94 -1.44
N TYR A 71 -17.92 -11.12 -0.52
CA TYR A 71 -18.83 -12.26 -0.50
C TYR A 71 -20.26 -11.80 -0.17
N ASP A 72 -21.26 -12.57 -0.65
CA ASP A 72 -22.66 -12.30 -0.35
C ASP A 72 -22.93 -12.63 1.13
N ILE A 73 -23.28 -11.62 1.92
CA ILE A 73 -23.58 -11.79 3.34
C ILE A 73 -24.92 -12.53 3.47
N ASP A 74 -24.87 -13.82 3.80
CA ASP A 74 -26.05 -14.57 4.23
C ASP A 74 -26.48 -14.05 5.60
N VAL A 75 -27.55 -13.24 5.59
CA VAL A 75 -28.20 -12.60 6.75
C VAL A 75 -28.61 -13.62 7.84
N ALA A 76 -28.58 -14.91 7.53
CA ALA A 76 -28.88 -16.01 8.44
C ALA A 76 -27.82 -16.22 9.55
N THR A 77 -26.59 -15.71 9.39
CA THR A 77 -25.49 -15.94 10.35
C THR A 77 -25.31 -14.80 11.37
N CYS A 78 -25.89 -13.63 11.09
CA CYS A 78 -26.01 -12.57 12.08
C CYS A 78 -27.19 -12.93 12.97
N GLY A 79 -26.92 -13.47 14.17
CA GLY A 79 -27.92 -13.91 15.14
C GLY A 79 -28.84 -12.81 15.69
N LEU A 80 -29.60 -12.13 14.83
CA LEU A 80 -30.88 -11.53 15.19
C LEU A 80 -31.94 -12.63 15.13
N SER A 81 -31.85 -13.56 16.08
CA SER A 81 -33.02 -14.31 16.51
C SER A 81 -33.93 -13.32 17.23
N ASN A 82 -34.90 -12.77 16.51
CA ASN A 82 -36.12 -12.28 17.10
C ASN A 82 -37.25 -13.14 16.54
N ASP A 83 -37.62 -14.17 17.28
CA ASP A 83 -38.96 -14.76 17.17
C ASP A 83 -39.32 -15.28 18.57
N PRO A 84 -40.60 -15.32 19.02
CA PRO A 84 -41.82 -15.21 18.24
C PRO A 84 -42.93 -14.32 18.85
N GLY A 85 -43.80 -13.76 18.01
CA GLY A 85 -45.06 -13.20 18.51
C GLY A 85 -45.86 -12.39 17.50
N ASN A 86 -46.76 -13.04 16.76
CA ASN A 86 -48.21 -12.88 16.99
C ASN A 86 -49.02 -13.54 15.86
N THR A 87 -49.87 -14.46 16.28
CA THR A 87 -51.19 -14.86 15.75
C THR A 87 -51.80 -13.99 14.63
N GLU A 88 -52.15 -14.64 13.50
CA GLU A 88 -53.40 -14.48 12.71
C GLU A 88 -53.28 -15.38 11.45
N ASN A 89 -53.81 -16.63 11.51
CA ASN A 89 -55.14 -17.11 11.07
C ASN A 89 -55.33 -17.35 9.54
N THR A 90 -55.50 -18.64 9.21
CA THR A 90 -56.38 -19.21 8.17
C THR A 90 -56.25 -18.72 6.72
N THR A 91 -55.82 -19.59 5.79
CA THR A 91 -56.68 -20.30 4.80
C THR A 91 -55.79 -21.10 3.83
N LYS A 92 -56.11 -22.39 3.62
CA LYS A 92 -55.55 -23.22 2.53
C LYS A 92 -56.23 -22.84 1.21
N THR A 93 -55.49 -22.54 0.15
CA THR A 93 -55.90 -22.86 -1.23
C THR A 93 -54.76 -22.72 -2.24
N HIS A 94 -54.70 -23.69 -3.15
CA HIS A 94 -53.90 -23.73 -4.36
C HIS A 94 -53.90 -22.40 -5.13
N LEU A 95 -52.73 -21.85 -5.44
CA LEU A 95 -52.50 -21.18 -6.72
C LEU A 95 -51.01 -21.24 -7.07
N SER A 96 -50.73 -22.00 -8.12
CA SER A 96 -49.50 -21.90 -8.91
C SER A 96 -49.27 -20.45 -9.30
N ASN A 97 -48.14 -19.87 -8.92
CA ASN A 97 -47.52 -18.86 -9.76
C ASN A 97 -46.00 -19.04 -9.77
N LYS A 98 -45.52 -19.55 -10.91
CA LYS A 98 -44.14 -19.44 -11.35
C LYS A 98 -43.78 -17.97 -11.40
N ASN A 99 -43.05 -17.47 -10.42
CA ASN A 99 -42.19 -16.31 -10.57
C ASN A 99 -41.03 -16.50 -9.59
N GLY A 100 -39.90 -16.95 -10.14
CA GLY A 100 -38.61 -16.82 -9.49
C GLY A 100 -38.37 -15.34 -9.24
N THR A 101 -38.79 -14.90 -8.07
CA THR A 101 -38.45 -13.61 -7.51
C THR A 101 -37.79 -13.98 -6.21
N GLU A 102 -36.49 -14.29 -6.32
CA GLU A 102 -35.62 -14.22 -5.16
C GLU A 102 -35.91 -12.88 -4.51
N LEU A 103 -36.50 -12.95 -3.32
CA LEU A 103 -36.79 -11.82 -2.48
C LEU A 103 -35.42 -11.27 -2.08
N LYS A 104 -34.86 -10.43 -2.95
CA LYS A 104 -33.61 -9.71 -2.76
C LYS A 104 -33.82 -8.83 -1.54
N ALA A 105 -33.51 -9.37 -0.37
CA ALA A 105 -33.48 -8.64 0.88
C ALA A 105 -32.51 -7.48 0.66
N THR A 106 -33.10 -6.29 0.50
CA THR A 106 -32.38 -5.04 0.33
C THR A 106 -31.56 -4.82 1.60
N ILE A 107 -30.30 -5.23 1.54
CA ILE A 107 -29.25 -4.75 2.45
C ILE A 107 -29.26 -3.21 2.34
N PRO A 108 -29.28 -2.45 3.44
CA PRO A 108 -29.42 -0.99 3.44
C PRO A 108 -28.15 -0.26 2.98
N TYR A 109 -27.30 -0.93 2.21
CA TYR A 109 -26.10 -0.38 1.60
C TYR A 109 -26.21 -0.74 0.12
N GLY A 110 -26.65 0.21 -0.71
CA GLY A 110 -26.77 0.09 -2.16
C GLY A 110 -25.41 0.02 -2.83
N LEU A 111 -24.63 -1.02 -2.51
CA LEU A 111 -23.24 -1.14 -2.87
C LEU A 111 -23.05 -2.04 -4.09
N GLN A 112 -22.40 -1.44 -5.08
CA GLN A 112 -22.03 -2.08 -6.33
C GLN A 112 -21.05 -3.22 -6.02
N LYS A 113 -21.53 -4.46 -6.18
CA LYS A 113 -20.72 -5.68 -6.11
C LYS A 113 -19.61 -5.57 -7.16
N HIS A 114 -18.37 -5.56 -6.72
CA HIS A 114 -17.22 -5.64 -7.60
C HIS A 114 -16.68 -7.07 -7.48
N ASP A 115 -16.78 -7.86 -8.56
CA ASP A 115 -16.33 -9.27 -8.59
C ASP A 115 -14.80 -9.42 -8.44
N GLN A 116 -14.08 -8.31 -8.30
CA GLN A 116 -12.63 -8.24 -8.19
C GLN A 116 -12.23 -7.21 -7.12
N PRO A 117 -11.23 -7.50 -6.29
CA PRO A 117 -10.68 -6.52 -5.34
C PRO A 117 -10.18 -5.29 -6.09
N ALA A 118 -10.38 -4.11 -5.48
CA ALA A 118 -10.01 -2.83 -6.08
C ALA A 118 -8.52 -2.80 -6.41
N ILE A 119 -8.14 -2.14 -7.51
CA ILE A 119 -6.73 -1.98 -7.92
C ILE A 119 -5.89 -1.38 -6.78
N GLN A 120 -6.51 -0.50 -6.00
CA GLN A 120 -5.98 0.15 -4.81
C GLN A 120 -5.51 -0.86 -3.74
N GLU A 121 -6.23 -1.98 -3.56
CA GLU A 121 -5.88 -3.02 -2.59
C GLU A 121 -4.63 -3.77 -3.02
N TYR A 122 -4.50 -4.08 -4.31
CA TYR A 122 -3.28 -4.67 -4.84
C TYR A 122 -2.09 -3.73 -4.71
N ILE A 123 -2.28 -2.44 -4.98
CA ILE A 123 -1.22 -1.43 -4.79
C ILE A 123 -0.78 -1.41 -3.32
N LEU A 124 -1.74 -1.40 -2.38
CA LEU A 124 -1.44 -1.41 -0.94
C LEU A 124 -0.69 -2.68 -0.54
N LEU A 125 -1.12 -3.84 -1.01
CA LEU A 125 -0.48 -5.14 -0.73
C LEU A 125 0.97 -5.17 -1.23
N ILE A 126 1.21 -4.70 -2.46
CA ILE A 126 2.57 -4.59 -3.04
C ILE A 126 3.41 -3.61 -2.22
N TRP A 127 2.82 -2.50 -1.77
CA TRP A 127 3.50 -1.49 -0.97
C TRP A 127 3.96 -2.06 0.37
N VAL A 128 3.06 -2.71 1.13
CA VAL A 128 3.41 -3.34 2.41
C VAL A 128 4.43 -4.47 2.21
N SER A 129 4.31 -5.23 1.13
CA SER A 129 5.31 -6.27 0.79
C SER A 129 6.69 -5.67 0.52
N THR A 130 6.76 -4.47 -0.07
CA THR A 130 8.02 -3.75 -0.24
C THR A 130 8.61 -3.31 1.09
N LEU A 131 7.77 -2.87 2.04
CA LEU A 131 8.20 -2.54 3.40
C LEU A 131 8.70 -3.77 4.16
N LEU A 132 8.03 -4.92 4.02
CA LEU A 132 8.50 -6.20 4.55
C LEU A 132 9.89 -6.56 4.00
N CYS A 133 10.11 -6.43 2.70
CA CYS A 133 11.42 -6.68 2.10
C CYS A 133 12.51 -5.76 2.66
N GLU A 134 12.19 -4.49 2.93
CA GLU A 134 13.13 -3.55 3.52
C GLU A 134 13.47 -3.91 4.97
N GLU A 135 12.48 -4.30 5.78
CA GLU A 135 12.71 -4.77 7.15
C GLU A 135 13.52 -6.07 7.18
N LEU A 136 13.25 -7.00 6.26
CA LEU A 136 14.05 -8.21 6.09
C LEU A 136 15.49 -7.86 5.68
N ARG A 137 15.69 -6.90 4.76
CA ARG A 137 17.02 -6.43 4.36
C ARG A 137 17.79 -5.85 5.54
N GLN A 138 17.14 -5.04 6.38
CA GLN A 138 17.74 -4.49 7.60
C GLN A 138 18.11 -5.59 8.59
N PHE A 139 17.21 -6.55 8.80
CA PHE A 139 17.45 -7.73 9.62
C PHE A 139 18.64 -8.55 9.12
N PHE A 140 18.79 -8.76 7.81
CA PHE A 140 19.95 -9.47 7.23
C PHE A 140 21.23 -8.65 7.18
N SER A 141 21.16 -7.32 7.16
CA SER A 141 22.34 -6.45 7.11
C SER A 141 22.93 -6.12 8.50
N GLY A 142 22.30 -6.58 9.59
CA GLY A 142 22.77 -6.31 10.95
C GLY A 142 24.18 -6.86 11.24
N GLU A 143 24.90 -6.17 12.12
CA GLU A 143 26.35 -6.33 12.38
C GLU A 143 26.75 -7.62 13.11
N ALA A 144 25.80 -8.33 13.73
CA ALA A 144 26.08 -9.51 14.55
C ALA A 144 26.39 -10.77 13.71
N GLN A 145 27.50 -11.43 14.02
CA GLN A 145 27.97 -12.66 13.36
C GLN A 145 27.11 -13.90 13.67
N SER A 146 26.43 -13.93 14.81
CA SER A 146 25.53 -15.02 15.22
C SER A 146 24.07 -14.62 15.05
N VAL A 147 23.29 -15.49 14.39
CA VAL A 147 21.85 -15.27 14.10
C VAL A 147 21.02 -15.02 15.36
N ARG A 148 21.36 -15.68 16.49
CA ARG A 148 20.63 -15.51 17.76
C ARG A 148 20.86 -14.13 18.36
N ASN A 149 22.11 -13.67 18.35
CA ASN A 149 22.46 -12.33 18.84
C ASN A 149 21.88 -11.24 17.93
N LYS A 150 21.78 -11.52 16.63
CA LYS A 150 21.16 -10.62 15.66
C LYS A 150 19.67 -10.42 15.91
N ILE A 151 18.93 -11.51 16.15
CA ILE A 151 17.50 -11.46 16.51
C ILE A 151 17.33 -10.68 17.82
N SER A 152 18.10 -11.01 18.85
CA SER A 152 18.02 -10.32 20.14
C SER A 152 18.32 -8.83 20.03
N ALA A 153 19.31 -8.44 19.22
CA ALA A 153 19.66 -7.03 19.01
C ALA A 153 18.58 -6.30 18.22
N TYR A 154 18.01 -6.93 17.18
CA TYR A 154 16.96 -6.32 16.35
C TYR A 154 15.66 -6.09 17.16
N PHE A 155 15.23 -7.08 17.95
CA PHE A 155 14.05 -6.95 18.82
C PHE A 155 14.30 -6.11 20.08
N GLY A 156 15.54 -5.74 20.39
CA GLY A 156 15.85 -4.81 21.47
C GLY A 156 15.45 -3.36 21.17
N VAL A 157 15.17 -3.04 19.90
CA VAL A 157 14.72 -1.71 19.47
C VAL A 157 13.20 -1.70 19.37
N PHE A 158 12.54 -0.94 20.26
CA PHE A 158 11.07 -0.82 20.31
C PHE A 158 10.45 -0.46 18.95
N TRP A 159 11.08 0.45 18.21
CA TRP A 159 10.61 0.87 16.89
C TRP A 159 10.61 -0.25 15.85
N ASN A 160 11.61 -1.13 15.88
CA ASN A 160 11.68 -2.26 14.96
C ASN A 160 10.61 -3.31 15.32
N GLN A 161 10.37 -3.52 16.62
CA GLN A 161 9.29 -4.40 17.06
C GLN A 161 7.92 -3.86 16.60
N LEU A 162 7.69 -2.55 16.70
CA LEU A 162 6.47 -1.90 16.22
C LEU A 162 6.26 -2.12 14.72
N ASP A 163 7.31 -1.98 13.91
CA ASP A 163 7.25 -2.19 12.45
C ASP A 163 6.90 -3.65 12.10
N VAL A 164 7.51 -4.63 12.80
CA VAL A 164 7.17 -6.06 12.62
C VAL A 164 5.73 -6.34 12.99
N VAL A 165 5.25 -5.79 14.11
CA VAL A 165 3.86 -5.97 14.56
C VAL A 165 2.88 -5.37 13.56
N ALA A 166 3.15 -4.17 13.02
CA ALA A 166 2.31 -3.55 12.00
C ALA A 166 2.23 -4.43 10.73
N ILE A 167 3.38 -4.87 10.21
CA ILE A 167 3.40 -5.73 9.01
C ILE A 167 2.63 -7.04 9.24
N LEU A 168 2.81 -7.69 10.40
CA LEU A 168 2.07 -8.91 10.72
C LEU A 168 0.57 -8.66 10.84
N LEU A 169 0.17 -7.57 11.52
CA LEU A 169 -1.24 -7.23 11.70
C LEU A 169 -1.91 -6.90 10.36
N PHE A 170 -1.20 -6.25 9.44
CA PHE A 170 -1.67 -6.02 8.08
C PHE A 170 -2.00 -7.33 7.35
N TYR A 171 -1.09 -8.31 7.34
CA TYR A 171 -1.33 -9.58 6.66
C TYR A 171 -2.44 -10.40 7.34
N VAL A 172 -2.55 -10.34 8.67
CA VAL A 172 -3.68 -10.97 9.39
C VAL A 172 -5.00 -10.30 9.02
N GLY A 173 -5.07 -8.97 9.02
CA GLY A 173 -6.27 -8.23 8.61
C GLY A 173 -6.65 -8.49 7.15
N PHE A 174 -5.65 -8.60 6.26
CA PHE A 174 -5.86 -8.95 4.86
C PHE A 174 -6.33 -10.41 4.70
N ALA A 175 -5.75 -11.36 5.45
CA ALA A 175 -6.18 -12.76 5.43
C ALA A 175 -7.62 -12.92 5.96
N LEU A 176 -7.97 -12.23 7.06
CA LEU A 176 -9.34 -12.20 7.59
C LEU A 176 -10.35 -11.65 6.57
N ARG A 177 -9.92 -10.72 5.71
CA ARG A 177 -10.76 -10.18 4.64
C ARG A 177 -11.06 -11.20 3.53
N LEU A 178 -10.16 -12.16 3.29
CA LEU A 178 -10.36 -13.21 2.29
C LEU A 178 -11.31 -14.32 2.77
N LEU A 179 -11.62 -14.37 4.07
CA LEU A 179 -12.53 -15.38 4.62
C LEU A 179 -14.00 -15.01 4.34
N PRO A 180 -14.82 -15.95 3.85
CA PRO A 180 -16.24 -15.70 3.54
C PRO A 180 -17.09 -15.78 4.82
N SER A 181 -16.88 -14.87 5.78
CA SER A 181 -17.73 -14.77 6.97
C SER A 181 -17.90 -13.35 7.48
N ALA A 182 -19.08 -13.04 8.04
CA ALA A 182 -19.46 -11.68 8.43
C ALA A 182 -18.68 -11.19 9.64
N GLU A 183 -18.46 -12.10 10.58
CA GLU A 183 -17.65 -11.85 11.76
C GLU A 183 -16.18 -11.57 11.39
N CYS A 184 -15.63 -12.32 10.42
CA CYS A 184 -14.25 -12.09 9.95
C CYS A 184 -14.12 -10.76 9.20
N PHE A 185 -15.14 -10.33 8.45
CA PHE A 185 -15.13 -9.02 7.78
C PHE A 185 -15.13 -7.87 8.81
N CYS A 186 -15.97 -7.94 9.83
CA CYS A 186 -15.96 -6.97 10.93
C CYS A 186 -14.61 -6.97 11.67
N ALA A 187 -14.06 -8.14 11.97
CA ALA A 187 -12.74 -8.28 12.58
C ALA A 187 -11.62 -7.70 11.69
N ALA A 188 -11.67 -7.93 10.38
CA ALA A 188 -10.71 -7.39 9.42
C ALA A 188 -10.71 -5.86 9.41
N ARG A 189 -11.89 -5.22 9.43
CA ARG A 189 -12.00 -3.75 9.53
C ARG A 189 -11.33 -3.21 10.78
N ILE A 190 -11.61 -3.84 11.92
CA ILE A 190 -11.05 -3.43 13.21
C ILE A 190 -9.53 -3.62 13.18
N ALA A 191 -9.04 -4.79 12.77
CA ALA A 191 -7.62 -5.10 12.68
C ALA A 191 -6.87 -4.10 11.78
N LEU A 192 -7.40 -3.80 10.59
CA LEU A 192 -6.77 -2.85 9.67
C LEU A 192 -6.85 -1.40 10.16
N SER A 193 -7.89 -1.02 10.93
CA SER A 193 -7.95 0.30 11.55
C SER A 193 -6.91 0.49 12.66
N VAL A 194 -6.66 -0.56 13.43
CA VAL A 194 -5.59 -0.58 14.44
C VAL A 194 -4.24 -0.55 13.74
N ASP A 195 -4.07 -1.32 12.66
CA ASP A 195 -2.85 -1.32 11.86
C ASP A 195 -2.53 0.08 11.30
N LEU A 196 -3.53 0.78 10.74
CA LEU A 196 -3.36 2.17 10.29
C LEU A 196 -2.83 3.08 11.41
N THR A 197 -3.29 2.87 12.65
CA THR A 197 -2.80 3.63 13.80
C THR A 197 -1.33 3.32 14.11
N LEU A 198 -0.89 2.07 13.97
CA LEU A 198 0.52 1.69 14.11
C LEU A 198 1.39 2.36 13.03
N TRP A 199 0.92 2.42 11.79
CA TRP A 199 1.61 3.15 10.71
C TRP A 199 1.70 4.65 10.98
N PHE A 200 0.70 5.26 11.62
CA PHE A 200 0.79 6.66 12.08
C PHE A 200 1.80 6.84 13.21
N MET A 201 1.89 5.89 14.16
CA MET A 201 2.93 5.93 15.20
C MET A 201 4.34 5.88 14.61
N ARG A 202 4.53 5.13 13.52
CA ARG A 202 5.80 5.12 12.76
C ARG A 202 6.14 6.49 12.17
N THR A 203 5.14 7.27 11.73
CA THR A 203 5.36 8.64 11.25
C THR A 203 5.96 9.55 12.32
N LEU A 204 5.59 9.36 13.60
CA LEU A 204 6.19 10.11 14.71
C LEU A 204 7.68 9.85 14.84
N ASN A 205 8.12 8.59 14.66
CA ASN A 205 9.54 8.25 14.67
C ASN A 205 10.31 8.96 13.54
N ILE A 206 9.72 9.07 12.36
CA ILE A 206 10.31 9.82 11.23
C ILE A 206 10.44 11.29 11.62
N PHE A 207 9.42 11.89 12.24
CA PHE A 207 9.49 13.29 12.71
C PHE A 207 10.50 13.51 13.84
N ALA A 208 10.87 12.49 14.60
CA ALA A 208 11.92 12.59 15.62
C ALA A 208 13.29 12.96 15.01
N ALA A 209 13.53 12.63 13.74
CA ALA A 209 14.75 13.03 13.02
C ALA A 209 14.80 14.53 12.68
N ILE A 210 13.67 15.25 12.76
CA ILE A 210 13.61 16.69 12.49
C ILE A 210 14.18 17.45 13.68
N LYS A 211 15.24 18.26 13.45
CA LYS A 211 15.96 19.02 14.49
C LYS A 211 15.09 19.80 15.47
N ARG A 212 13.92 20.27 15.03
CA ARG A 212 12.99 21.07 15.84
C ARG A 212 11.99 20.23 16.65
N LEU A 213 11.70 19.01 16.22
CA LEU A 213 10.66 18.15 16.78
C LEU A 213 11.25 16.98 17.60
N GLY A 214 12.45 16.52 17.27
CA GLY A 214 13.15 15.44 17.98
C GLY A 214 13.20 15.63 19.50
N PRO A 215 13.75 16.75 20.02
CA PRO A 215 13.82 16.97 21.47
C PRO A 215 12.46 17.00 22.16
N LYS A 216 11.40 17.42 21.46
CA LYS A 216 10.03 17.45 22.00
C LYS A 216 9.43 16.05 22.09
N LEU A 217 9.64 15.22 21.07
CA LEU A 217 9.16 13.83 21.05
C LEU A 217 9.87 12.97 22.10
N VAL A 218 11.18 13.17 22.27
CA VAL A 218 11.95 12.50 23.34
C VAL A 218 11.43 12.92 24.71
N MET A 219 11.16 14.21 24.92
CA MET A 219 10.61 14.70 26.19
C MET A 219 9.25 14.08 26.52
N ILE A 220 8.39 13.83 25.53
CA ILE A 220 7.09 13.17 25.74
C ILE A 220 7.26 11.68 26.05
N GLY A 221 8.27 11.02 25.48
CA GLY A 221 8.52 9.59 25.73
C GLY A 221 9.13 9.28 27.11
N GLU A 222 9.75 10.27 27.75
CA GLU A 222 10.39 10.16 29.09
C GLU A 222 9.46 10.61 30.23
N MET A 223 8.22 11.04 29.93
CA MET A 223 7.19 11.39 30.91
C MET A 223 6.27 10.22 31.19
#